data_AF-A0A821YZE8-F1
#
_entry.id   AF-A0A821YZE8-F1
#
_cell.length_a   1.000
_cell.length_b   1.000
_cell.length_c   1.000
_cell.angle_alpha   90.00
_cell.angle_beta   90.00
_cell.angle_gamma   90.00
#
_symmetry.space_group_name_H-M   'P 1'
#
loop_
_entity.id
_entity.type
_entity.pdbx_description
1 polymer ?
#
loop_
_entity_poly.entity_id
_entity_poly.type
_entity_poly.pdbx_seq_one_letter_code
_entity_poly.pdbx_strand_id
1 'polypeptide(L)'
;MQHNRLDKRDREQESLTRIAIVNNDRCKPKKFNRTGKLCIEVKPESTNSNISEELCIGCGICVRQCPFDAISIINLPSNLDKDTTHRYGLNSFKLHRLPIPRQGQVLGLVGSNGTGKTTALKVLAGKLKPNL
;
A
#
# COMPACT_ATOMS: atom_id res chain seq x y z
N MET A 1 0.53 -50.75 -2.32
CA MET A 1 0.45 -49.79 -1.21
C MET A 1 1.14 -48.49 -1.64
N GLN A 2 0.41 -47.65 -2.36
CA GLN A 2 0.83 -46.30 -2.73
C GLN A 2 0.38 -45.37 -1.63
N HIS A 3 1.27 -44.74 -0.85
CA HIS A 3 0.90 -43.57 -0.03
C HIS A 3 1.98 -42.48 -0.12
N ASN A 4 1.58 -41.44 -0.86
CA ASN A 4 1.82 -40.01 -0.62
C ASN A 4 3.22 -39.43 -0.83
N ARG A 5 3.54 -39.20 -2.11
CA ARG A 5 4.09 -37.91 -2.56
C ARG A 5 3.05 -36.82 -2.26
N LEU A 6 3.20 -36.10 -1.15
CA LEU A 6 2.51 -34.83 -0.96
C LEU A 6 3.49 -33.70 -1.29
N ASP A 7 3.03 -32.82 -2.17
CA ASP A 7 3.74 -31.82 -2.96
C ASP A 7 4.69 -30.91 -2.16
N LYS A 8 5.93 -30.80 -2.65
CA LYS A 8 6.90 -29.75 -2.31
C LYS A 8 6.52 -28.38 -2.91
N ARG A 9 5.24 -28.06 -3.14
CA ARG A 9 4.81 -26.86 -3.88
C ARG A 9 3.96 -25.82 -3.14
N ASP A 10 3.51 -26.05 -1.90
CA ASP A 10 2.65 -25.09 -1.19
C ASP A 10 3.24 -24.62 0.14
N ARG A 11 4.44 -24.03 0.09
CA ARG A 11 4.92 -23.11 1.13
C ARG A 11 5.34 -21.80 0.48
N GLU A 12 4.41 -21.14 -0.21
CA GLU A 12 4.50 -19.68 -0.32
C GLU A 12 4.42 -19.15 1.12
N GLN A 13 5.55 -18.72 1.66
CA GLN A 13 5.59 -17.94 2.89
C GLN A 13 4.54 -16.84 2.77
N GLU A 14 3.50 -16.88 3.61
CA GLU A 14 2.60 -15.75 3.82
C GLU A 14 3.42 -14.62 4.45
N SER A 15 4.27 -13.96 3.67
CA SER A 15 4.90 -12.71 4.11
C SER A 15 3.81 -11.67 4.15
N LEU A 16 3.36 -11.33 5.36
CA LEU A 16 2.40 -10.24 5.58
C LEU A 16 2.90 -8.99 4.86
N THR A 17 2.21 -8.60 3.80
CA THR A 17 2.47 -7.36 3.08
C THR A 17 2.02 -6.22 3.95
N ARG A 18 2.94 -5.30 4.25
CA ARG A 18 2.62 -4.08 4.99
C ARG A 18 2.73 -2.90 4.05
N ILE A 19 1.65 -2.15 3.93
CA ILE A 19 1.66 -0.89 3.21
C ILE A 19 1.74 0.24 4.23
N ALA A 20 2.80 1.03 4.13
CA ALA A 20 2.92 2.27 4.86
C ALA A 20 2.56 3.41 3.91
N ILE A 21 1.51 4.18 4.24
CA ILE A 21 1.06 5.34 3.49
C ILE A 21 1.43 6.59 4.27
N VAL A 22 2.06 7.56 3.59
CA VAL A 22 2.39 8.87 4.15
C VAL A 22 1.73 9.95 3.31
N ASN A 23 0.90 10.77 3.95
CA ASN A 23 0.29 11.93 3.32
C ASN A 23 1.27 13.11 3.33
N ASN A 24 1.82 13.43 2.16
CA ASN A 24 2.81 14.48 1.98
C ASN A 24 2.29 15.88 2.32
N ASP A 25 0.99 16.15 2.18
CA ASP A 25 0.42 17.46 2.48
C ASP A 25 0.33 17.72 3.99
N ARG A 26 0.26 16.65 4.78
CA ARG A 26 0.14 16.71 6.25
C ARG A 26 1.44 16.39 6.97
N CYS A 27 2.35 15.67 6.33
CA CYS A 27 3.60 15.24 6.95
C CYS A 27 4.52 16.44 7.23
N LYS A 28 4.95 16.58 8.50
CA LYS A 28 5.92 17.60 8.91
C LYS A 28 7.02 16.96 9.76
N PRO A 29 8.09 16.45 9.14
CA PRO A 29 9.08 15.60 9.82
C PRO A 29 9.81 16.30 10.98
N LYS A 30 10.01 17.62 10.91
CA LYS A 30 10.71 18.41 11.93
C LYS A 30 10.05 18.43 13.30
N LYS A 31 8.77 18.03 13.41
CA LYS A 31 7.98 18.04 14.66
C LYS A 31 7.68 16.64 15.21
N PHE A 32 8.27 15.59 14.65
CA PHE A 32 8.01 14.21 15.04
C PHE A 32 9.10 13.70 16.00
N ASN A 33 8.72 13.30 17.22
CA ASN A 33 9.66 12.78 18.23
C ASN A 33 10.11 11.35 17.84
N ARG A 34 11.39 11.19 17.53
CA ARG A 34 11.95 9.94 17.00
C ARG A 34 12.31 8.97 18.14
N THR A 35 11.62 7.84 18.21
CA THR A 35 12.08 6.68 18.99
C THR A 35 12.14 5.46 18.07
N GLY A 36 13.34 5.05 17.63
CA GLY A 36 13.57 3.93 16.72
C GLY A 36 14.05 4.35 15.32
N LYS A 37 15.35 4.54 15.14
CA LYS A 37 15.99 5.13 13.95
C LYS A 37 15.91 4.27 12.66
N LEU A 38 15.47 3.02 12.71
CA LEU A 38 15.62 2.07 11.59
C LEU A 38 14.40 1.98 10.66
N CYS A 39 13.17 2.15 11.18
CA CYS A 39 11.96 1.96 10.37
C CYS A 39 11.51 3.21 9.62
N ILE A 40 11.79 4.41 10.17
CA ILE A 40 11.37 5.69 9.60
C ILE A 40 12.59 6.52 9.25
N GLU A 41 12.78 6.71 7.95
CA GLU A 41 13.82 7.55 7.40
C GLU A 41 13.30 8.98 7.23
N VAL A 42 14.00 9.90 7.89
CA VAL A 42 13.79 11.33 7.74
C VAL A 42 15.15 11.92 7.43
N LYS A 43 15.35 12.33 6.18
CA LYS A 43 16.51 13.12 5.77
C LYS A 43 16.29 14.58 6.20
N PRO A 44 17.30 15.29 6.70
CA PRO A 44 17.15 16.67 7.20
C PRO A 44 16.57 17.64 6.17
N GLU A 45 16.83 17.39 4.88
CA GLU A 45 16.38 18.18 3.73
C GLU A 45 15.04 17.69 3.14
N SER A 46 14.51 16.56 3.63
CA SER A 46 13.28 15.98 3.09
C SER A 46 12.04 16.70 3.63
N THR A 47 11.10 16.97 2.73
CA THR A 47 9.77 17.49 3.08
C THR A 47 8.89 16.42 3.74
N ASN A 48 9.20 15.14 3.56
CA ASN A 48 8.39 14.01 4.03
C ASN A 48 9.22 12.96 4.79
N SER A 49 8.54 12.16 5.62
CA SER A 49 9.10 10.96 6.25
C SER A 49 8.83 9.73 5.37
N ASN A 50 9.85 8.91 5.12
CA ASN A 50 9.69 7.63 4.44
C ASN A 50 9.67 6.50 5.46
N ILE A 51 8.87 5.47 5.21
CA ILE A 51 8.73 4.31 6.10
C ILE A 51 9.12 3.07 5.31
N SER A 52 10.11 2.33 5.79
CA SER A 52 10.49 1.05 5.20
C SER A 52 9.39 0.02 5.45
N GLU A 53 8.76 -0.46 4.38
CA GLU A 53 7.72 -1.51 4.43
C GLU A 53 8.31 -2.86 4.88
N GLU A 54 9.61 -3.09 4.64
CA GLU A 54 10.33 -4.31 5.00
C GLU A 54 10.65 -4.38 6.51
N LEU A 55 11.12 -3.27 7.08
CA LEU A 55 11.50 -3.20 8.50
C LEU A 55 10.30 -2.91 9.41
N CYS A 56 9.19 -2.41 8.87
CA CYS A 56 8.00 -2.13 9.64
C CYS A 56 7.37 -3.44 10.11
N ILE A 57 7.22 -3.60 11.43
CA ILE A 57 6.52 -4.75 12.03
C ILE A 57 5.01 -4.49 12.19
N GLY A 58 4.52 -3.29 11.84
CA GLY A 58 3.11 -2.94 11.99
C GLY A 58 2.68 -2.59 13.42
N CYS A 59 3.61 -2.15 14.28
CA CYS A 59 3.32 -1.84 15.69
C CYS A 59 2.40 -0.62 15.91
N GLY A 60 2.18 0.19 14.87
CA GLY A 60 1.27 1.35 14.90
C GLY A 60 1.71 2.51 15.82
N ILE A 61 2.94 2.48 16.36
CA ILE A 61 3.48 3.56 17.21
C ILE A 61 3.57 4.85 16.41
N CYS A 62 4.02 4.77 15.15
CA CYS A 62 4.19 5.93 14.28
C CYS A 62 2.88 6.63 13.93
N VAL A 63 1.80 5.86 13.75
CA VAL A 63 0.45 6.40 13.52
C VAL A 63 -0.02 7.16 14.76
N ARG A 64 0.08 6.55 15.94
CA ARG A 64 -0.36 7.15 17.21
C ARG A 64 0.46 8.37 17.64
N GLN A 65 1.75 8.36 17.36
CA GLN A 65 2.64 9.47 17.72
C GLN A 65 2.60 10.62 16.71
N CYS A 66 1.97 10.46 15.54
CA CYS A 66 1.94 11.50 14.53
C CYS A 66 0.98 12.61 14.95
N PRO A 67 1.46 13.84 15.23
CA PRO A 67 0.59 14.94 15.64
C PRO A 67 -0.27 15.50 14.48
N PHE A 68 -0.04 15.03 13.25
CA PHE A 68 -0.73 15.49 12.04
C PHE A 68 -1.59 14.40 11.38
N ASP A 69 -1.66 13.21 11.97
CA ASP A 69 -2.38 12.06 11.41
C ASP A 69 -2.03 11.82 9.92
N ALA A 70 -0.72 11.89 9.64
CA ALA A 70 -0.19 11.86 8.28
C ALA A 70 0.29 10.46 7.86
N ILE A 71 0.25 9.48 8.77
CA ILE A 71 0.82 8.15 8.57
C ILE A 71 -0.30 7.12 8.75
N SER A 72 -0.41 6.18 7.82
CA SER A 72 -1.31 5.04 7.94
C SER A 72 -0.55 3.75 7.64
N ILE A 73 -0.67 2.75 8.52
CA ILE A 73 -0.08 1.43 8.31
C ILE A 73 -1.22 0.43 8.12
N ILE A 74 -1.19 -0.27 6.99
CA ILE A 74 -2.18 -1.28 6.63
C ILE A 74 -1.47 -2.62 6.55
N ASN A 75 -1.90 -3.57 7.39
CA ASN A 75 -1.47 -4.96 7.30
C ASN A 75 -2.40 -5.67 6.33
N LEU A 76 -1.89 -6.04 5.16
CA LEU A 76 -2.64 -6.78 4.16
C LEU A 76 -2.27 -8.27 4.20
N PRO A 77 -3.21 -9.16 3.85
CA PRO A 77 -2.87 -10.53 3.54
C PRO A 77 -1.88 -10.54 2.36
N SER A 78 -0.89 -11.42 2.44
CA SER A 78 0.22 -11.61 1.49
C SER A 78 -0.20 -11.74 0.02
N ASN A 79 -1.45 -12.14 -0.23
CA ASN A 79 -1.95 -12.42 -1.58
C ASN A 79 -2.38 -11.18 -2.39
N LEU A 80 -2.34 -9.96 -1.82
CA LEU A 80 -2.80 -8.75 -2.53
C LEU A 80 -1.70 -8.02 -3.32
N ASP A 81 -0.42 -8.29 -3.03
CA ASP A 81 0.69 -7.67 -3.79
C ASP A 81 0.72 -8.12 -5.26
N LYS A 82 0.38 -9.40 -5.52
CA LYS A 82 0.30 -9.98 -6.87
C LYS A 82 -0.70 -9.25 -7.78
N ASP A 83 -1.67 -8.55 -7.20
CA ASP A 83 -2.73 -7.85 -7.91
C ASP A 83 -2.55 -6.32 -7.96
N THR A 84 -1.37 -5.82 -7.60
CA THR A 84 -1.10 -4.37 -7.63
C THR A 84 -1.02 -3.89 -9.07
N THR A 85 -1.87 -2.92 -9.44
CA THR A 85 -1.91 -2.37 -10.80
C THR A 85 -1.12 -1.07 -10.92
N HIS A 86 -1.17 -0.22 -9.90
CA HIS A 86 -0.51 1.08 -9.96
C HIS A 86 -0.12 1.59 -8.59
N ARG A 87 1.02 2.27 -8.49
CA ARG A 87 1.48 2.99 -7.30
C ARG A 87 2.01 4.37 -7.70
N TYR A 88 1.50 5.42 -7.07
CA TYR A 88 1.94 6.79 -7.36
C TYR A 88 3.37 7.10 -6.89
N GLY A 89 3.90 6.35 -5.92
CA GLY A 89 5.25 6.51 -5.40
C GLY A 89 5.49 5.72 -4.11
N LEU A 90 6.72 5.75 -3.60
CA LEU A 90 7.07 5.15 -2.31
C LEU A 90 6.16 5.71 -1.22
N ASN A 91 5.65 4.83 -0.36
CA ASN A 91 4.68 5.14 0.68
C ASN A 91 3.43 5.94 0.22
N SER A 92 3.09 5.86 -1.06
CA SER A 92 1.87 6.43 -1.61
C SER A 92 0.82 5.36 -1.88
N PHE A 93 -0.38 5.82 -2.26
CA PHE A 93 -1.53 4.99 -2.59
C PHE A 93 -1.18 3.91 -3.63
N LYS A 94 -1.53 2.65 -3.32
CA LYS A 94 -1.49 1.51 -4.23
C LYS A 94 -2.91 1.19 -4.69
N LEU A 95 -3.11 1.11 -6.01
CA LEU A 95 -4.34 0.61 -6.60
C LEU A 95 -4.19 -0.90 -6.84
N HIS A 96 -5.11 -1.68 -6.30
CA HIS A 96 -5.17 -3.13 -6.50
C HIS A 96 -6.35 -3.48 -7.41
N ARG A 97 -6.06 -4.25 -8.45
CA ARG A 97 -7.01 -4.69 -9.49
C ARG A 97 -7.69 -3.52 -10.24
N LEU A 98 -8.37 -3.86 -11.32
CA LEU A 98 -9.24 -2.96 -12.06
C LEU A 98 -10.60 -3.62 -12.30
N PRO A 99 -11.70 -2.86 -12.25
CA PRO A 99 -12.98 -3.38 -12.67
C PRO A 99 -13.00 -3.50 -14.20
N ILE A 100 -13.53 -4.60 -14.72
CA ILE A 100 -13.56 -4.87 -16.16
C ILE A 100 -14.97 -4.55 -16.68
N PRO A 101 -15.16 -3.50 -17.51
CA PRO A 101 -16.46 -3.19 -18.10
C PRO A 101 -16.88 -4.27 -19.11
N ARG A 102 -18.17 -4.62 -19.12
CA ARG A 102 -18.76 -5.56 -20.10
C ARG A 102 -19.62 -4.79 -21.10
N GLN A 103 -19.56 -5.17 -22.37
CA GLN A 103 -20.37 -4.54 -23.41
C GLN A 103 -21.87 -4.72 -23.14
N GLY A 104 -22.67 -3.67 -23.40
CA GLY A 104 -24.12 -3.68 -23.20
C GLY A 104 -24.56 -3.64 -21.73
N GLN A 105 -23.64 -3.48 -20.78
CA GLN A 105 -23.95 -3.43 -19.34
C GLN A 105 -23.45 -2.13 -18.69
N VAL A 106 -24.19 -1.66 -17.69
CA VAL A 106 -23.77 -0.52 -16.85
C VAL A 106 -22.96 -1.05 -15.68
N LEU A 107 -21.71 -0.59 -15.54
CA LEU A 107 -20.83 -0.92 -14.42
C LEU A 107 -20.88 0.19 -13.37
N GLY A 108 -21.41 -0.13 -12.18
CA GLY A 108 -21.36 0.75 -11.01
C GLY A 108 -20.07 0.56 -10.23
N LEU A 109 -19.37 1.66 -9.90
CA LEU A 109 -18.18 1.65 -9.05
C LEU A 109 -18.45 2.47 -7.77
N VAL A 110 -18.68 1.78 -6.66
CA VAL A 110 -19.06 2.39 -5.37
C VAL A 110 -17.97 2.12 -4.33
N GLY A 111 -17.73 3.11 -3.46
CA GLY A 111 -16.76 3.03 -2.37
C GLY A 111 -16.49 4.41 -1.78
N SER A 112 -15.84 4.48 -0.62
CA SER A 112 -15.48 5.75 0.03
C SER A 112 -14.46 6.57 -0.79
N ASN A 113 -14.33 7.86 -0.49
CA ASN A 113 -13.30 8.69 -1.12
C ASN A 113 -11.90 8.19 -0.74
N GLY A 114 -10.94 8.31 -1.67
CA GLY A 114 -9.57 7.84 -1.44
C GLY A 114 -9.33 6.35 -1.69
N THR A 115 -10.33 5.57 -2.11
CA THR A 115 -10.16 4.13 -2.43
C THR A 115 -9.66 3.83 -3.84
N GLY A 116 -9.38 4.87 -4.65
CA GLY A 116 -8.85 4.68 -6.00
C GLY A 116 -9.88 4.60 -7.13
N LYS A 117 -11.17 4.90 -6.90
CA LYS A 117 -12.20 4.91 -7.95
C LYS A 117 -11.82 5.77 -9.16
N THR A 118 -11.46 7.03 -8.90
CA THR A 118 -11.02 7.97 -9.95
C THR A 118 -9.74 7.51 -10.61
N THR A 119 -8.83 6.88 -9.86
CA THR A 119 -7.60 6.30 -10.41
C THR A 119 -7.91 5.14 -11.35
N ALA A 120 -8.79 4.21 -10.97
CA ALA A 120 -9.24 3.10 -11.81
C ALA A 120 -9.89 3.59 -13.12
N LEU A 121 -10.74 4.61 -13.05
CA LEU A 121 -11.34 5.22 -14.25
C LEU A 121 -10.30 5.88 -15.15
N LYS A 122 -9.29 6.58 -14.59
CA LYS A 122 -8.19 7.16 -15.37
C LYS A 122 -7.36 6.09 -16.08
N VAL A 123 -7.14 4.94 -15.44
CA VAL A 123 -6.42 3.81 -16.03
C VAL A 123 -7.23 3.20 -17.17
N LEU A 124 -8.50 2.88 -16.95
CA LEU A 124 -9.39 2.34 -18.00
C LEU A 124 -9.59 3.30 -19.18
N ALA A 125 -9.60 4.61 -18.93
CA ALA A 125 -9.67 5.63 -19.96
C ALA A 125 -8.32 5.89 -20.68
N GLY A 126 -7.25 5.17 -20.34
CA GLY A 126 -5.92 5.34 -20.93
C GLY A 126 -5.17 6.62 -20.55
N LYS A 127 -5.71 7.42 -19.61
CA LYS A 127 -5.10 8.69 -19.13
C LYS A 127 -4.00 8.45 -18.08
N LEU A 128 -3.96 7.28 -17.47
CA LEU A 128 -2.93 6.87 -16.50
C LEU A 128 -2.44 5.48 -16.86
N LYS A 129 -1.13 5.31 -17.06
CA LYS A 129 -0.54 4.00 -17.36
C LYS A 129 -0.22 3.24 -16.05
N PRO A 130 -0.64 1.96 -15.92
CA PRO A 130 -0.18 1.06 -14.87
C PRO A 130 1.35 0.99 -14.85
N ASN A 131 1.94 0.80 -13.66
CA ASN A 131 3.39 0.82 -13.48
C ASN A 131 3.96 -0.32 -12.62
N LEU A 132 3.11 -1.29 -12.24
CA LEU A 132 3.48 -2.47 -11.47
C LEU A 132 2.78 -3.69 -12.05
#